data_AF-A0A1G5R6E1-F1
#
_entry.id   AF-A0A1G5R6E1-F1
#
_cell.length_a   1.000
_cell.length_b   1.000
_cell.length_c   1.000
_cell.angle_alpha   90.00
_cell.angle_beta   90.00
_cell.angle_gamma   90.00
#
_symmetry.space_group_name_H-M   'P 1'
#
loop_
_entity.id
_entity.type
_entity.pdbx_description
1 polymer ?
#
loop_
_entity_poly.entity_id
_entity_poly.type
_entity_poly.pdbx_seq_one_letter_code
_entity_poly.pdbx_strand_id
1 'polypeptide(L)'
;MQMDKQDDISDDALDALFATARAQPPSMPDALKQAVLADAASVQHNLVKEARNQSATPTEGWRLVVDMLGGFLGVAGLATACVAGLLIGLSPPGVFADPEVWAIFDTALPVDSFDLADVFAEDIE
;
A
#
# COMPACT_ATOMS: atom_id res chain seq x y z
N MET A 1 -17.71 -37.59 15.74
CA MET A 1 -17.07 -37.01 14.55
C MET A 1 -16.41 -35.71 15.03
N GLN A 2 -15.10 -35.76 15.28
CA GLN A 2 -14.32 -34.56 15.58
C GLN A 2 -13.87 -34.01 14.23
N MET A 3 -14.21 -32.75 13.98
CA MET A 3 -13.81 -32.00 12.79
C MET A 3 -12.37 -31.55 13.04
N ASP A 4 -11.45 -31.98 12.19
CA ASP A 4 -10.02 -31.64 12.27
C ASP A 4 -9.83 -30.13 12.33
N LYS A 5 -9.09 -29.67 13.34
CA LYS A 5 -8.63 -28.29 13.47
C LYS A 5 -7.57 -28.08 12.39
N GLN A 6 -7.91 -27.34 11.34
CA GLN A 6 -6.99 -26.95 10.27
C GLN A 6 -5.69 -26.40 10.86
N ASP A 7 -4.59 -26.84 10.27
CA ASP A 7 -3.21 -26.64 10.71
C ASP A 7 -2.85 -25.16 10.89
N ASP A 8 -2.78 -24.68 12.13
CA ASP A 8 -2.14 -23.40 12.47
C ASP A 8 -0.63 -23.55 12.20
N ILE A 9 -0.17 -23.10 11.03
CA ILE A 9 1.26 -23.01 10.72
C ILE A 9 1.85 -21.88 11.58
N SER A 10 2.78 -22.22 12.47
CA SER A 10 3.47 -21.23 13.31
C SER A 10 4.37 -20.30 12.48
N ASP A 11 4.56 -19.05 12.92
CA ASP A 11 5.44 -18.06 12.26
C ASP A 11 6.87 -18.60 12.02
N ASP A 12 7.44 -19.34 12.99
CA ASP A 12 8.76 -19.98 12.85
C ASP A 12 8.82 -20.97 11.67
N ALA A 13 7.71 -21.66 11.39
CA ALA A 13 7.62 -22.58 10.28
C ALA A 13 7.49 -21.84 8.94
N LEU A 14 6.76 -20.72 8.91
CA LEU A 14 6.71 -19.84 7.74
C LEU A 14 8.09 -19.24 7.42
N ASP A 15 8.81 -18.79 8.43
CA ASP A 15 10.15 -18.25 8.26
C ASP A 15 11.13 -19.29 7.70
N ALA A 16 11.03 -20.55 8.14
CA ALA A 16 11.81 -21.65 7.58
C ALA A 16 11.48 -21.92 6.10
N LEU A 17 10.20 -21.85 5.71
CA LEU A 17 9.76 -21.98 4.32
C LEU A 17 10.29 -20.83 3.46
N PHE A 18 10.21 -19.59 3.96
CA PHE A 18 10.75 -18.43 3.25
C PHE A 18 12.27 -18.45 3.13
N ALA A 19 12.99 -18.91 4.17
CA ALA A 19 14.43 -19.10 4.12
C ALA A 19 14.83 -20.08 3.01
N THR A 20 14.07 -21.18 2.88
CA THR A 20 14.27 -22.18 1.82
C THR A 20 14.03 -21.57 0.43
N ALA A 21 12.95 -20.83 0.25
CA ALA A 21 12.63 -20.17 -1.02
C ALA A 21 13.69 -19.13 -1.43
N ARG A 22 14.26 -18.37 -0.48
CA ARG A 22 15.34 -17.41 -0.75
C ARG A 22 16.66 -18.10 -1.09
N ALA A 23 16.95 -19.25 -0.49
CA ALA A 23 18.17 -20.01 -0.75
C ALA A 23 18.19 -20.62 -2.17
N GLN A 24 17.03 -20.93 -2.73
CA GLN A 24 16.90 -21.50 -4.06
C GLN A 24 15.92 -20.70 -4.92
N PRO A 25 16.30 -19.49 -5.35
CA PRO A 25 15.44 -18.65 -6.16
C PRO A 25 15.19 -19.32 -7.51
N PRO A 26 13.93 -19.40 -7.98
CA PRO A 26 13.65 -19.89 -9.32
C PRO A 26 14.29 -18.97 -10.36
N SER A 27 14.97 -19.56 -11.35
CA SER A 27 15.52 -18.79 -12.46
C SER A 27 14.42 -18.29 -13.38
N MET A 28 14.38 -16.98 -13.63
CA MET A 28 13.43 -16.38 -14.56
C MET A 28 13.84 -16.69 -16.01
N PRO A 29 12.94 -17.24 -16.85
CA PRO A 29 13.21 -17.50 -18.26
C PRO A 29 13.68 -16.24 -19.01
N ASP A 30 14.68 -16.37 -19.89
CA ASP A 30 15.26 -15.23 -20.61
C ASP A 30 14.24 -14.53 -21.51
N ALA A 31 13.34 -15.28 -22.15
CA ALA A 31 12.27 -14.73 -22.96
C ALA A 31 11.33 -13.82 -22.14
N LEU A 32 10.99 -14.22 -20.90
CA LEU A 32 10.14 -13.43 -20.03
C LEU A 32 10.86 -12.15 -19.58
N LYS A 33 12.14 -12.24 -19.21
CA LYS A 33 12.96 -11.06 -18.87
C LYS A 33 12.98 -10.06 -20.03
N GLN A 34 13.19 -10.52 -21.26
CA GLN A 34 13.19 -9.65 -22.43
C GLN A 34 11.82 -9.01 -22.69
N ALA A 35 10.73 -9.77 -22.53
CA ALA A 35 9.37 -9.24 -22.68
C ALA A 35 9.09 -8.14 -21.64
N VAL A 36 9.43 -8.36 -20.38
CA VAL A 36 9.27 -7.38 -19.29
C VAL A 36 10.09 -6.12 -19.56
N LEU A 37 11.34 -6.27 -20.01
CA LEU A 37 12.20 -5.12 -20.32
C LEU A 37 11.70 -4.33 -21.55
N ALA A 38 11.18 -5.02 -22.56
CA ALA A 38 10.59 -4.38 -23.74
C ALA A 38 9.31 -3.61 -23.38
N ASP A 39 8.46 -4.19 -22.54
CA ASP A 39 7.26 -3.52 -22.04
C ASP A 39 7.60 -2.30 -21.17
N ALA A 40 8.54 -2.45 -20.23
CA ALA A 40 9.02 -1.34 -19.41
C ALA A 40 9.60 -0.19 -20.27
N ALA A 41 10.37 -0.51 -21.31
CA ALA A 41 10.89 0.48 -22.24
C ALA A 41 9.77 1.21 -23.01
N SER A 42 8.74 0.47 -23.43
CA SER A 42 7.55 1.04 -24.08
C SER A 42 6.81 2.01 -23.14
N VAL A 43 6.56 1.60 -21.90
CA VAL A 43 5.91 2.44 -20.88
C VAL A 43 6.73 3.69 -20.59
N GLN A 44 8.05 3.55 -20.38
CA GLN A 44 8.94 4.69 -20.14
C GLN A 44 8.93 5.67 -21.31
N HIS A 45 8.94 5.17 -22.55
CA HIS A 45 8.88 6.02 -23.73
C HIS A 45 7.55 6.79 -23.81
N ASN A 46 6.44 6.14 -23.50
CA ASN A 46 5.12 6.76 -23.50
C ASN A 46 4.98 7.83 -22.42
N LEU A 47 5.49 7.59 -21.20
CA LEU A 47 5.50 8.58 -20.12
C LEU A 47 6.33 9.82 -20.49
N VAL A 48 7.51 9.64 -21.11
CA VAL A 48 8.34 10.75 -21.57
C VAL A 48 7.65 11.54 -22.69
N LYS A 49 6.97 10.84 -23.61
CA LYS A 49 6.22 11.47 -24.70
C LYS A 49 5.04 12.30 -24.17
N GLU A 50 4.33 11.77 -23.19
CA GLU A 50 3.22 12.46 -22.54
C GLU A 50 3.68 13.69 -21.74
N ALA A 51 4.77 13.55 -20.98
CA ALA A 51 5.40 14.69 -20.30
C ALA A 51 5.84 15.78 -21.29
N ARG A 52 6.41 15.41 -22.44
CA ARG A 52 6.81 16.36 -23.49
C ARG A 52 5.61 17.08 -24.11
N ASN A 53 4.49 16.38 -24.31
CA ASN A 53 3.28 16.98 -24.87
C ASN A 53 2.61 17.98 -23.89
N GLN A 54 2.71 17.74 -22.58
CA GLN A 54 2.19 18.66 -21.56
C GLN A 54 3.00 19.96 -21.41
N SER A 55 4.28 19.96 -21.80
CA SER A 55 5.14 21.15 -21.79
C SER A 55 4.78 22.19 -22.88
N ALA A 56 3.90 21.86 -23.83
CA ALA A 56 3.49 22.76 -24.91
C ALA A 56 2.37 23.74 -24.50
N THR A 57 1.69 23.49 -23.38
CA THR A 57 0.73 24.44 -22.79
C THR A 57 1.47 25.40 -21.86
N PRO A 58 1.16 26.72 -21.87
CA PRO A 58 1.75 27.66 -20.92
C PRO A 58 1.49 27.15 -19.50
N THR A 59 2.54 26.73 -18.80
CA THR A 59 2.43 26.22 -17.44
C THR A 59 2.03 27.37 -16.52
N GLU A 60 0.83 27.30 -15.95
CA GLU A 60 0.44 28.16 -14.82
C GLU A 60 1.49 28.02 -13.71
N GLY A 61 2.01 29.13 -13.17
CA GLY A 61 3.15 29.12 -12.25
C GLY A 61 3.00 28.21 -11.03
N TRP A 62 1.76 27.94 -10.59
CA TRP A 62 1.46 26.98 -9.52
C TRP A 62 1.81 25.53 -9.90
N ARG A 63 1.59 25.15 -11.15
CA ARG A 63 1.86 23.80 -11.65
C ARG A 63 3.35 23.48 -11.67
N LEU A 64 4.19 24.49 -11.89
CA LEU A 64 5.65 24.37 -11.77
C LEU A 64 6.10 24.05 -10.33
N VAL A 65 5.45 24.66 -9.33
CA VAL A 65 5.73 24.37 -7.91
C VAL A 65 5.35 22.94 -7.57
N VAL A 66 4.19 22.48 -8.05
CA VAL A 66 3.73 21.09 -7.87
C VAL A 66 4.71 20.10 -8.53
N ASP A 67 5.15 20.38 -9.76
CA ASP A 67 6.13 19.52 -10.45
C ASP A 67 7.49 19.49 -9.74
N MET A 68 7.97 20.64 -9.22
CA MET A 68 9.20 20.70 -8.42
C MET A 68 9.14 19.89 -7.13
N LEU A 69 7.95 19.74 -6.54
CA LEU A 69 7.74 18.92 -5.34
C LEU A 69 7.68 17.42 -5.63
N GLY A 70 7.71 17.00 -6.89
CA GLY A 70 7.52 15.60 -7.31
C GLY A 70 6.12 15.31 -7.84
N GLY A 71 5.41 16.35 -8.31
CA GLY A 71 4.05 16.27 -8.82
C GLY A 71 3.02 16.03 -7.71
N PHE A 72 1.91 15.41 -8.08
CA PHE A 72 0.81 15.10 -7.16
C PHE A 72 1.25 14.21 -5.98
N LEU A 73 2.18 13.28 -6.21
CA LEU A 73 2.71 12.41 -5.14
C LEU A 73 3.51 13.20 -4.10
N GLY A 74 4.31 14.16 -4.55
CA GLY A 74 5.03 15.08 -3.66
C GLY A 74 4.11 15.91 -2.78
N VAL A 75 3.05 16.47 -3.39
CA VAL A 75 2.03 17.25 -2.66
C VAL A 75 1.27 16.38 -1.66
N ALA A 76 0.94 15.13 -2.02
CA ALA A 76 0.30 14.18 -1.12
C ALA A 76 1.19 13.85 0.10
N GLY A 77 2.50 13.68 -0.12
CA GLY A 77 3.47 13.48 0.96
C GLY A 77 3.56 14.70 1.89
N LEU A 78 3.59 15.91 1.32
CA LEU A 78 3.61 17.16 2.10
C LEU A 78 2.33 17.31 2.94
N ALA A 79 1.16 17.04 2.36
CA ALA A 79 -0.11 17.06 3.09
C ALA A 79 -0.11 16.06 4.26
N THR A 80 0.38 14.84 4.01
CA THR A 80 0.49 13.80 5.05
C THR A 80 1.45 14.23 6.16
N ALA A 81 2.58 14.85 5.83
CA ALA A 81 3.54 15.37 6.81
C ALA A 81 2.92 16.49 7.67
N CYS A 82 2.09 17.37 7.10
CA CYS A 82 1.36 18.37 7.86
C CYS A 82 0.36 17.73 8.85
N VAL A 83 -0.40 16.73 8.40
CA VAL A 83 -1.34 15.99 9.28
C VAL A 83 -0.58 15.28 10.40
N ALA A 84 0.53 14.61 10.07
CA ALA A 84 1.38 13.95 11.07
C ALA A 84 1.97 14.96 12.08
N GLY A 85 2.43 16.12 11.60
CA GLY A 85 2.91 17.20 12.46
C GLY A 85 1.82 17.73 13.41
N LEU A 86 0.58 17.83 12.94
CA LEU A 86 -0.56 18.20 13.79
C LEU A 86 -0.87 17.12 14.84
N LEU A 87 -0.87 15.84 14.46
CA LEU A 87 -1.10 14.74 15.40
C LEU A 87 -0.03 14.68 16.51
N ILE A 88 1.23 14.96 16.16
CA ILE A 88 2.33 14.97 17.13
C ILE A 88 2.33 16.25 17.98
N GLY A 89 2.07 17.40 17.37
CA GLY A 89 2.12 18.71 18.04
C GLY A 89 0.91 18.96 18.95
N LEU A 90 -0.25 18.38 18.64
CA LEU A 90 -1.46 18.45 19.44
C LEU A 90 -1.53 17.31 20.46
N SER A 91 -0.42 16.98 21.10
CA SER A 91 -0.38 16.08 22.26
C SER A 91 -0.32 16.92 23.55
N PRO A 92 -1.48 17.26 24.17
CA PRO A 92 -1.49 17.64 25.57
C PRO A 92 -0.89 16.49 26.40
N PRO A 93 0.07 16.74 27.30
CA PRO A 93 0.68 15.69 28.12
C PRO A 93 -0.30 15.02 29.13
N GLY A 94 -1.60 15.34 29.09
CA GLY A 94 -2.63 14.84 30.01
C GLY A 94 -3.59 13.81 29.43
N VAL A 95 -3.54 13.47 28.14
CA VAL A 95 -4.54 12.57 27.50
C VAL A 95 -4.44 11.12 27.99
N PHE A 96 -3.32 10.75 28.63
CA PHE A 96 -3.08 9.41 29.15
C PHE A 96 -3.49 9.21 30.62
N ALA A 97 -4.07 10.23 31.27
CA ALA A 97 -4.43 10.15 32.69
C ALA A 97 -5.83 9.56 32.96
N ASP A 98 -6.72 9.52 31.95
CA ASP A 98 -8.09 9.02 32.12
C ASP A 98 -8.28 7.61 31.51
N PRO A 99 -8.71 6.61 32.30
CA PRO A 99 -8.92 5.23 31.83
C PRO A 99 -10.07 5.09 30.83
N GLU A 100 -11.00 6.06 30.78
CA GLU A 100 -12.13 6.06 29.83
C GLU A 100 -11.71 6.30 28.38
N VAL A 101 -10.58 6.99 28.14
CA VAL A 101 -10.06 7.24 26.79
C VAL A 101 -9.60 5.95 26.11
N TRP A 102 -9.09 4.98 26.88
CA TRP A 102 -8.71 3.67 26.37
C TRP A 102 -9.92 2.85 25.89
N ALA A 103 -11.08 3.00 26.52
CA ALA A 103 -12.29 2.27 26.14
C ALA A 103 -12.83 2.67 24.75
N ILE A 104 -12.57 3.90 24.31
CA ILE A 104 -12.99 4.40 22.98
C ILE A 104 -12.20 3.70 21.86
N PHE A 105 -10.91 3.42 22.08
CA PHE A 105 -10.07 2.73 21.09
C PHE A 105 -10.43 1.24 20.96
N ASP A 106 -10.96 0.61 22.01
CA ASP A 106 -11.40 -0.79 22.01
C ASP A 106 -12.69 -0.99 21.18
N THR A 107 -13.56 0.03 21.13
CA THR A 107 -14.85 -0.04 20.42
C THR A 107 -14.81 0.28 18.92
N ALA A 108 -13.65 0.65 18.37
CA ALA A 108 -13.56 1.22 17.03
C ALA A 108 -13.37 0.22 15.87
N LEU A 109 -13.21 -1.07 16.15
CA LEU A 109 -13.07 -2.09 15.10
C LEU A 109 -14.16 -3.17 15.22
N PRO A 110 -15.33 -3.00 14.58
CA PRO A 110 -16.21 -4.13 14.30
C PRO A 110 -15.56 -4.95 13.17
N VAL A 111 -14.62 -5.83 13.53
CA VAL A 111 -14.00 -6.79 12.60
C VAL A 111 -14.91 -8.01 12.36
N ASP A 112 -16.11 -8.03 12.96
CA ASP A 112 -16.99 -9.20 12.98
C ASP A 112 -18.09 -9.24 11.90
N SER A 113 -18.16 -8.30 10.95
CA SER A 113 -19.32 -8.23 10.03
C SER A 113 -19.04 -8.35 8.53
N PHE A 114 -17.81 -8.69 8.11
CA PHE A 114 -17.57 -9.09 6.72
C PHE A 114 -17.75 -10.60 6.60
N ASP A 115 -19.01 -11.04 6.52
CA ASP A 115 -19.33 -12.41 6.15
C ASP A 115 -19.01 -12.59 4.66
N LEU A 116 -17.75 -12.95 4.35
CA LEU A 116 -17.29 -13.25 3.00
C LEU A 116 -18.09 -14.39 2.34
N ALA A 117 -18.85 -15.18 3.11
CA ALA A 117 -19.70 -16.22 2.53
C ALA A 117 -20.83 -15.66 1.67
N ASP A 118 -21.32 -14.43 1.94
CA ASP A 118 -22.40 -13.82 1.18
C ASP A 118 -21.90 -13.28 -0.18
N VAL A 119 -20.66 -12.79 -0.24
CA VAL A 119 -20.04 -12.27 -1.48
C VAL A 119 -19.65 -13.40 -2.45
N PHE A 120 -19.32 -14.59 -1.95
CA PHE A 120 -19.02 -15.74 -2.81
C PHE A 120 -20.26 -16.56 -3.19
N ALA A 121 -21.41 -16.31 -2.55
CA ALA A 121 -22.67 -16.95 -2.90
C ALA A 121 -23.32 -16.33 -4.15
N GLU A 122 -22.97 -15.11 -4.55
CA GLU A 122 -23.53 -14.41 -5.70
C GLU A 122 -22.96 -14.88 -7.06
N ASP A 123 -21.84 -15.61 -7.08
CA ASP A 123 -21.16 -16.05 -8.31
C ASP A 123 -21.45 -17.52 -8.71
N ILE A 124 -22.46 -18.17 -8.13
CA ILE A 124 -22.85 -19.56 -8.47
C ILE A 124 -24.30 -19.67 -9.00
N GLU A 125 -24.72 -18.77 -9.90
CA GLU A 125 -25.89 -19.00 -10.76
C GLU A 125 -25.59 -18.84 -12.25
#